data_AF-A0A2G9XJG6-F1
#
_entry.id   AF-A0A2G9XJG6-F1
#
_cell.length_a   1.000
_cell.length_b   1.000
_cell.length_c   1.000
_cell.angle_alpha   90.00
_cell.angle_beta   90.00
_cell.angle_gamma   90.00
#
_symmetry.space_group_name_H-M   'P 1'
#
loop_
_entity.id
_entity.type
_entity.pdbx_description
1 polymer ?
#
loop_
_entity_poly.entity_id
_entity_poly.type
_entity_poly.pdbx_seq_one_letter_code
_entity_poly.pdbx_strand_id
1 'polypeptide(L)'
;MKKNVKGFTLIEIIIVLSVLAILMGIAVPMIYRQLASSAEQATKEEMENLKKALIGDPTKIQNGVRTDFGALGDWGGLPPTLQALVEAQTPSWSYDKEKKAGAGWKGPYISEEGGEYLLDGWGNEYVYSTADYTN
;
A
#
# COMPACT_ATOMS: atom_id res chain seq x y z
N MET A 1 -17.97 -57.03 -24.92
CA MET A 1 -19.20 -56.37 -24.43
C MET A 1 -19.00 -54.86 -24.48
N LYS A 2 -19.68 -54.13 -25.36
CA LYS A 2 -19.65 -52.65 -25.38
C LYS A 2 -20.54 -52.14 -24.24
N LYS A 3 -19.98 -51.41 -23.28
CA LYS A 3 -20.76 -50.70 -22.26
C LYS A 3 -21.48 -49.53 -22.95
N ASN A 4 -22.82 -49.51 -22.88
CA ASN A 4 -23.60 -48.32 -23.21
C ASN A 4 -23.34 -47.27 -22.14
N VAL A 5 -22.56 -46.24 -22.47
CA VAL A 5 -22.40 -45.06 -21.63
C VAL A 5 -23.64 -44.20 -21.83
N LYS A 6 -24.44 -44.00 -20.78
CA LYS A 6 -25.57 -43.07 -20.82
C LYS A 6 -25.03 -41.64 -20.87
N GLY A 7 -25.50 -40.83 -21.82
CA GLY A 7 -25.22 -39.40 -21.89
C GLY A 7 -26.13 -38.59 -20.97
N PHE A 8 -25.79 -37.32 -20.74
CA PHE A 8 -26.61 -36.39 -19.97
C PHE A 8 -27.96 -36.11 -20.65
N THR A 9 -29.01 -35.97 -19.84
CA THR A 9 -30.33 -35.54 -20.31
C THR A 9 -30.41 -34.02 -20.39
N LEU A 10 -31.33 -33.50 -21.21
CA LEU A 10 -31.60 -32.07 -21.33
C LEU A 10 -32.03 -31.47 -19.97
N ILE A 11 -32.85 -32.21 -19.21
CA ILE A 11 -33.35 -31.76 -17.91
C ILE A 11 -32.23 -31.64 -16.87
N GLU A 12 -31.25 -32.55 -16.88
CA GLU A 12 -30.08 -32.46 -15.98
C GLU A 12 -29.26 -31.21 -16.25
N ILE A 13 -29.03 -30.85 -17.52
CA ILE A 13 -28.30 -29.62 -17.85
C ILE A 13 -29.08 -28.38 -17.43
N ILE A 14 -30.40 -28.35 -17.62
CA ILE A 14 -31.23 -27.20 -17.18
C ILE A 14 -31.19 -27.02 -15.66
N ILE A 15 -31.31 -28.12 -14.90
CA ILE A 15 -31.25 -28.05 -13.43
C ILE A 15 -29.87 -27.58 -12.97
N VAL A 16 -28.79 -28.10 -13.55
CA VAL A 16 -27.42 -27.69 -13.22
C VAL A 16 -27.22 -26.21 -13.50
N LEU A 17 -27.61 -25.72 -14.67
CA LEU A 17 -27.50 -24.30 -15.03
C LEU A 17 -28.35 -23.40 -14.13
N SER A 18 -29.54 -23.87 -13.73
CA SER A 18 -30.43 -23.12 -12.82
C SER A 18 -29.80 -22.94 -11.44
N VAL A 19 -29.20 -24.01 -10.88
CA VAL A 19 -28.49 -23.93 -9.60
C VAL A 19 -27.25 -23.05 -9.72
N LEU A 20 -26.48 -23.17 -10.80
CA LEU A 20 -25.32 -22.31 -11.05
C LEU A 20 -25.69 -20.83 -11.15
N ALA A 21 -26.80 -20.50 -11.81
CA ALA A 21 -27.28 -19.11 -11.89
C ALA A 21 -27.62 -18.53 -10.51
N ILE A 22 -28.30 -19.30 -9.65
CA ILE A 22 -28.62 -18.90 -8.28
C ILE A 22 -27.33 -18.68 -7.47
N LEU A 23 -26.37 -19.61 -7.57
CA LEU A 23 -25.08 -19.48 -6.86
C LEU A 23 -24.30 -18.26 -7.34
N MET A 24 -24.23 -18.01 -8.65
CA MET A 24 -23.56 -16.84 -9.20
C MET A 24 -24.21 -15.53 -8.75
N GLY A 25 -25.54 -15.50 -8.62
CA GLY A 25 -26.28 -14.34 -8.11
C GLY A 25 -25.83 -13.89 -6.72
N ILE A 26 -25.34 -14.81 -5.88
CA ILE A 26 -24.84 -14.52 -4.53
C ILE A 26 -23.31 -14.35 -4.54
N ALA A 27 -22.58 -15.19 -5.27
CA ALA A 27 -21.13 -15.23 -5.25
C ALA A 27 -20.48 -13.95 -5.81
N VAL A 28 -21.00 -13.43 -6.93
CA VAL A 28 -20.44 -12.25 -7.61
C VAL A 28 -20.40 -11.01 -6.71
N PRO A 29 -21.51 -10.54 -6.10
CA PRO A 29 -21.47 -9.36 -5.24
C PRO A 29 -20.62 -9.56 -3.98
N MET A 30 -20.53 -10.78 -3.46
CA MET A 30 -19.66 -11.10 -2.32
C MET A 30 -18.18 -10.92 -2.68
N ILE A 31 -17.75 -11.44 -3.83
CA ILE A 31 -16.36 -11.29 -4.31
C ILE A 31 -16.02 -9.81 -4.51
N TYR A 32 -16.91 -9.02 -5.13
CA TYR A 32 -16.67 -7.59 -5.30
C TYR A 32 -16.49 -6.85 -3.98
N ARG A 33 -17.30 -7.17 -2.96
CA ARG A 33 -17.15 -6.58 -1.61
C ARG A 33 -15.83 -6.97 -0.96
N GLN A 34 -15.42 -8.23 -1.11
CA GLN A 34 -14.16 -8.71 -0.57
C GLN A 34 -12.97 -7.98 -1.22
N LEU A 35 -12.96 -7.88 -2.56
CA LEU A 35 -11.92 -7.15 -3.29
C LEU A 35 -11.87 -5.68 -2.88
N ALA A 36 -13.02 -5.01 -2.77
CA ALA A 36 -13.10 -3.62 -2.31
C ALA A 36 -12.54 -3.44 -0.89
N SER A 37 -12.90 -4.34 0.03
CA SER A 37 -12.39 -4.32 1.40
C SER A 37 -10.88 -4.58 1.46
N SER A 38 -10.37 -5.48 0.62
CA SER A 38 -8.94 -5.76 0.53
C SER A 38 -8.17 -4.56 -0.05
N ALA A 39 -8.70 -3.92 -1.09
CA ALA A 39 -8.13 -2.70 -1.64
C ALA A 39 -8.10 -1.55 -0.61
N GLU A 40 -9.18 -1.36 0.14
CA GLU A 40 -9.23 -0.37 1.22
C GLU A 40 -8.20 -0.65 2.32
N GLN A 41 -8.06 -1.92 2.73
CA GLN A 41 -7.10 -2.31 3.76
C GLN A 41 -5.66 -2.08 3.30
N ALA A 42 -5.32 -2.51 2.08
CA ALA A 42 -4.01 -2.30 1.49
C ALA A 42 -3.67 -0.80 1.40
N THR A 43 -4.63 0.01 0.96
CA THR A 43 -4.47 1.48 0.88
C THR A 43 -4.17 2.09 2.26
N LYS A 44 -4.87 1.65 3.32
CA LYS A 44 -4.63 2.16 4.68
C LYS A 44 -3.26 1.77 5.21
N GLU A 45 -2.85 0.53 4.99
CA GLU A 45 -1.55 0.05 5.39
C GLU A 45 -0.45 0.83 4.68
N GLU A 46 -0.61 1.06 3.38
CA GLU A 46 0.37 1.80 2.59
C GLU A 46 0.42 3.29 2.96
N MET A 47 -0.72 3.93 3.20
CA MET A 47 -0.73 5.30 3.74
C MET A 47 -0.04 5.42 5.10
N GLU A 48 -0.16 4.42 5.98
CA GLU A 48 0.58 4.41 7.24
C GLU A 48 2.08 4.16 7.03
N ASN A 49 2.48 3.33 6.06
CA ASN A 49 3.87 3.16 5.66
C ASN A 49 4.46 4.48 5.14
N LEU A 50 3.77 5.13 4.20
CA LEU A 50 4.14 6.45 3.65
C LEU A 50 4.26 7.49 4.76
N LYS A 51 3.29 7.56 5.68
CA LYS A 51 3.34 8.45 6.84
C LYS A 51 4.57 8.17 7.70
N LYS A 52 4.87 6.91 8.02
CA LYS A 52 6.08 6.57 8.80
C LYS A 52 7.35 6.93 8.04
N ALA A 53 7.41 6.76 6.73
CA ALA A 53 8.54 7.18 5.92
C ALA A 53 8.73 8.72 5.95
N LEU A 54 7.63 9.48 5.86
CA LEU A 54 7.63 10.93 5.87
C LEU A 54 8.00 11.52 7.23
N ILE A 55 7.31 11.11 8.30
CA ILE A 55 7.37 11.76 9.62
C ILE A 55 7.96 10.87 10.72
N GLY A 56 8.35 9.64 10.41
CA GLY A 56 8.93 8.65 11.33
C GLY A 56 7.89 7.86 12.12
N ASP A 57 8.31 6.71 12.67
CA ASP A 57 7.48 5.89 13.55
C ASP A 57 7.56 6.38 15.01
N PRO A 58 6.47 6.89 15.61
CA PRO A 58 6.46 7.37 16.99
C PRO A 58 6.64 6.24 18.02
N THR A 59 6.43 4.99 17.63
CA THR A 59 6.55 3.83 18.53
C THR A 59 8.00 3.35 18.69
N LYS A 60 8.92 3.77 17.81
CA LYS A 60 10.35 3.43 17.89
C LYS A 60 11.05 4.27 18.94
N ILE A 61 10.93 3.82 20.19
CA ILE A 61 11.51 4.43 21.37
C ILE A 61 12.69 3.58 21.86
N GLN A 62 13.84 4.23 22.05
CA GLN A 62 15.01 3.61 22.69
C GLN A 62 15.43 4.49 23.87
N ASN A 63 15.65 3.86 25.03
CA ASN A 63 16.00 4.56 26.28
C ASN A 63 15.02 5.70 26.64
N GLY A 64 13.71 5.50 26.38
CA GLY A 64 12.67 6.48 26.67
C GLY A 64 12.59 7.66 25.70
N VAL A 65 13.40 7.67 24.64
CA VAL A 65 13.42 8.73 23.62
C VAL A 65 13.04 8.16 22.26
N ARG A 66 12.21 8.89 21.50
CA ARG A 66 11.89 8.56 20.12
C ARG A 66 13.14 8.64 19.24
N THR A 67 13.37 7.63 18.42
CA THR A 67 14.60 7.52 17.59
C THR A 67 14.35 7.55 16.09
N ASP A 68 13.09 7.50 15.65
CA ASP A 68 12.72 7.50 14.24
C ASP A 68 11.85 8.70 13.89
N PHE A 69 12.34 9.55 13.00
CA PHE A 69 11.71 10.79 12.58
C PHE A 69 11.49 10.88 11.06
N GLY A 70 11.78 9.79 10.32
CA GLY A 70 11.60 9.71 8.88
C GLY A 70 12.38 10.78 8.11
N ALA A 71 11.94 11.03 6.87
CA ALA A 71 12.52 12.03 5.98
C ALA A 71 12.48 13.44 6.58
N LEU A 72 11.39 13.81 7.25
CA LEU A 72 11.23 15.12 7.88
C LEU A 72 12.30 15.38 8.96
N GLY A 73 12.61 14.39 9.80
CA GLY A 73 13.61 14.56 10.85
C GLY A 73 15.04 14.57 10.34
N ASP A 74 15.33 13.82 9.28
CA ASP A 74 16.68 13.76 8.72
C ASP A 74 16.99 14.96 7.80
N TRP A 75 16.00 15.40 7.01
CA TRP A 75 16.15 16.49 6.04
C TRP A 75 15.70 17.86 6.56
N GLY A 76 14.83 17.89 7.58
CA GLY A 76 14.22 19.11 8.10
C GLY A 76 13.02 19.62 7.27
N GLY A 77 12.52 18.83 6.32
CA GLY A 77 11.36 19.17 5.50
C GLY A 77 10.70 17.94 4.88
N LEU A 78 9.44 18.10 4.48
CA LEU A 78 8.76 17.08 3.68
C LEU A 78 9.34 17.08 2.26
N PRO A 79 9.54 15.90 1.65
CA PRO A 79 9.97 15.82 0.27
C PRO A 79 8.93 16.48 -0.65
N PRO A 80 9.32 17.03 -1.82
CA PRO A 80 8.36 17.62 -2.75
C PRO A 80 7.48 16.58 -3.45
N THR A 81 7.93 15.32 -3.50
CA THR A 81 7.22 14.20 -4.12
C THR A 81 7.46 12.91 -3.34
N LEU A 82 6.57 11.92 -3.50
CA LEU A 82 6.74 10.61 -2.86
C LEU A 82 7.97 9.86 -3.38
N GLN A 83 8.39 10.09 -4.63
CA GLN A 83 9.55 9.44 -5.23
C GLN A 83 10.86 9.77 -4.51
N ALA A 84 10.96 10.98 -3.95
CA ALA A 84 12.12 11.40 -3.16
C ALA A 84 12.26 10.63 -1.82
N LEU A 85 11.28 9.81 -1.45
CA LEU A 85 11.41 8.86 -0.35
C LEU A 85 12.29 7.67 -0.71
N VAL A 86 12.47 7.33 -1.98
CA VAL A 86 13.29 6.20 -2.42
C VAL A 86 14.52 6.68 -3.21
N GLU A 87 14.35 7.72 -4.01
CA GLU A 87 15.42 8.29 -4.83
C GLU A 87 16.44 9.05 -3.98
N ALA A 88 17.73 8.76 -4.20
CA ALA A 88 18.82 9.42 -3.50
C ALA A 88 18.83 10.94 -3.69
N GLN A 89 18.77 11.68 -2.58
CA GLN A 89 18.81 13.15 -2.58
C GLN A 89 20.16 13.69 -2.10
N THR A 90 20.49 14.93 -2.49
CA THR A 90 21.73 15.63 -2.09
C THR A 90 21.43 16.89 -1.29
N PRO A 91 22.03 17.08 -0.10
CA PRO A 91 23.17 16.34 0.43
C PRO A 91 22.81 15.00 1.08
N SER A 92 23.66 13.99 0.91
CA SER A 92 23.57 12.76 1.70
C SER A 92 23.79 13.05 3.18
N TRP A 93 23.20 12.22 4.04
CA TRP A 93 23.27 12.36 5.48
C TRP A 93 24.71 12.50 5.97
N SER A 94 24.95 13.53 6.77
CA SER A 94 26.23 13.78 7.43
C SER A 94 26.00 14.25 8.85
N TYR A 95 26.90 13.86 9.76
CA TYR A 95 26.89 14.29 11.16
C TYR A 95 27.96 15.37 11.39
N ASP A 96 27.52 16.56 11.77
CA ASP A 96 28.38 17.66 12.20
C ASP A 96 28.71 17.50 13.69
N LYS A 97 29.98 17.20 13.98
CA LYS A 97 30.47 16.98 15.35
C LYS A 97 30.46 18.25 16.20
N GLU A 98 30.63 19.42 15.60
CA GLU A 98 30.65 20.69 16.32
C GLU A 98 29.23 21.09 16.72
N LYS A 99 28.29 20.97 15.78
CA LYS A 99 26.87 21.26 16.03
C LYS A 99 26.14 20.14 16.77
N LYS A 100 26.77 18.96 16.90
CA LYS A 100 26.19 17.73 17.45
C LYS A 100 24.87 17.33 16.78
N ALA A 101 24.74 17.64 15.49
CA ALA A 101 23.52 17.43 14.72
C ALA A 101 23.87 16.74 13.40
N GLY A 102 23.02 15.82 12.98
CA GLY A 102 23.08 15.27 11.62
C GLY A 102 21.94 15.82 10.77
N ALA A 103 22.21 15.97 9.48
CA ALA A 103 21.22 16.36 8.49
C ALA A 103 21.56 15.78 7.12
N GLY A 104 20.55 15.64 6.27
CA GLY A 104 20.67 15.18 4.89
C GLY A 104 19.91 13.89 4.63
N TRP A 105 19.99 13.39 3.41
CA TRP A 105 19.25 12.20 2.99
C TRP A 105 19.88 10.94 3.57
N LYS A 106 19.14 10.23 4.41
CA LYS A 106 19.65 9.09 5.19
C LYS A 106 19.24 7.72 4.62
N GLY A 107 18.42 7.68 3.58
CA GLY A 107 18.20 6.45 2.85
C GLY A 107 17.04 6.53 1.87
N PRO A 108 16.78 5.43 1.16
CA PRO A 108 15.41 5.13 0.83
C PRO A 108 14.66 4.89 2.16
N TYR A 109 13.62 5.67 2.40
CA TYR A 109 12.74 5.62 3.57
C TYR A 109 11.62 4.57 3.43
N ILE A 110 11.43 4.06 2.21
CA ILE A 110 10.51 2.97 1.85
C ILE A 110 11.34 1.87 1.18
N SER A 111 11.05 0.61 1.52
CA SER A 111 11.74 -0.55 0.98
C SER A 111 11.10 -1.12 -0.29
N GLU A 112 9.92 -0.63 -0.68
CA GLU A 112 9.21 -1.07 -1.87
C GLU A 112 9.91 -0.59 -3.14
N GLU A 113 10.28 -1.56 -3.98
CA GLU A 113 10.90 -1.32 -5.28
C GLU A 113 9.81 -1.25 -6.37
N GLY A 114 10.05 -0.50 -7.44
CA GLY A 114 9.18 -0.52 -8.63
C GLY A 114 7.97 0.43 -8.61
N GLY A 115 7.81 1.26 -7.57
CA GLY A 115 6.81 2.34 -7.56
C GLY A 115 5.42 1.93 -7.09
N GLU A 116 5.24 0.72 -6.55
CA GLU A 116 3.96 0.26 -6.00
C GLU A 116 3.46 1.17 -4.86
N TYR A 117 4.37 1.70 -4.03
CA TYR A 117 4.09 2.72 -3.00
C TYR A 117 3.45 4.01 -3.52
N LEU A 118 3.41 4.23 -4.84
CA LEU A 118 2.73 5.38 -5.46
C LEU A 118 1.25 5.11 -5.70
N LEU A 119 0.80 3.86 -5.62
CA LEU A 119 -0.54 3.42 -6.01
C LEU A 119 -1.38 2.98 -4.80
N ASP A 120 -2.68 3.27 -4.85
CA ASP A 120 -3.67 2.73 -3.92
C ASP A 120 -4.06 1.29 -4.27
N GLY A 121 -4.88 0.66 -3.43
CA GLY A 121 -5.36 -0.71 -3.66
C GLY A 121 -6.29 -0.87 -4.88
N TRP A 122 -6.65 0.22 -5.55
CA TRP A 122 -7.40 0.24 -6.80
C TRP A 122 -6.53 0.56 -8.02
N GLY A 123 -5.23 0.81 -7.83
CA GLY A 123 -4.26 1.14 -8.87
C GLY A 123 -4.24 2.61 -9.28
N ASN A 124 -4.84 3.52 -8.50
CA ASN A 124 -4.75 4.96 -8.74
C ASN A 124 -3.55 5.54 -8.00
N GLU A 125 -2.93 6.58 -8.57
CA GLU A 125 -1.83 7.28 -7.90
C GLU A 125 -2.30 8.07 -6.66
N TYR A 126 -1.51 8.04 -5.60
CA TYR A 126 -1.73 8.89 -4.43
C TYR A 126 -1.59 10.37 -4.78
N VAL A 127 -2.56 11.17 -4.31
CA VAL A 127 -2.44 12.62 -4.33
C VAL A 127 -1.60 13.07 -3.14
N TYR A 128 -0.39 13.51 -3.42
CA TYR A 128 0.52 14.05 -2.42
C TYR A 128 0.66 15.56 -2.57
N SER A 129 0.55 16.28 -1.46
CA SER A 129 0.74 17.73 -1.41
C SER A 129 1.40 18.12 -0.10
N THR A 130 2.35 19.04 -0.18
CA THR A 130 2.96 19.73 0.97
C THR A 130 2.32 21.09 1.25
N ALA A 131 1.39 21.53 0.39
CA ALA A 131 0.63 22.74 0.63
C ALA A 131 -0.34 22.55 1.80
N ASP A 132 -0.58 23.63 2.54
CA ASP A 132 -1.57 23.64 3.60
C ASP A 132 -2.93 23.21 3.04
N TYR A 133 -3.58 22.27 3.72
CA TYR A 133 -4.93 21.84 3.35
C TYR A 133 -5.89 23.01 3.51
N THR A 134 -6.39 23.52 2.39
CA THR A 134 -7.42 24.57 2.36
C THR A 134 -8.76 23.89 2.06
N ASN A 135 -9.73 24.06 2.96
CA ASN A 135 -11.10 23.54 2.80
C ASN A 135 -11.85 24.27 1.69
#